data_AF-A0A6G7LV44-F1
#
_entry.id   AF-A0A6G7LV44-F1
#
_cell.length_a   1.000
_cell.length_b   1.000
_cell.length_c   1.000
_cell.angle_alpha   90.00
_cell.angle_beta   90.00
_cell.angle_gamma   90.00
#
_symmetry.space_group_name_H-M   'P 1'
#
loop_
_entity.id
_entity.type
_entity.pdbx_description
1 polymer ?
#
loop_
_entity_poly.entity_id
_entity_poly.type
_entity_poly.pdbx_seq_one_letter_code
_entity_poly.pdbx_strand_id
1 'polypeptide(L)'
;MHTSRNKYLFIAAICCFAAALAHIGCIAFGGDWYRFFGAGEQMARMAEKGLWYPTVVTSVIVLVLLICALYALSGAGAIKRLPLTKLALILITSIFLLRGISFVGLMPMFPENSLTFWLISSGICLSIGGLFALGSWQQWSVLGAKNA
;
A
#
# COMPACT_ATOMS: atom_id res chain seq x y z
N MET A 1 12.43 -27.94 9.71
CA MET A 1 11.20 -27.38 10.31
C MET A 1 10.52 -26.50 9.27
N HIS A 2 9.43 -26.96 8.66
CA HIS A 2 8.61 -26.12 7.77
C HIS A 2 7.81 -25.16 8.66
N THR A 3 8.40 -24.00 8.98
CA THR A 3 7.64 -22.89 9.55
C THR A 3 6.65 -22.46 8.47
N SER A 4 5.39 -22.89 8.57
CA SER A 4 4.33 -22.44 7.67
C SER A 4 4.21 -20.92 7.78
N ARG A 5 4.86 -20.24 6.82
CA ARG A 5 4.86 -18.78 6.67
C ARG A 5 3.42 -18.29 6.59
N ASN A 6 3.10 -17.18 7.24
CA ASN A 6 1.76 -16.61 7.18
C ASN A 6 1.44 -16.21 5.73
N LYS A 7 0.60 -16.99 5.06
CA LYS A 7 0.31 -16.83 3.64
C LYS A 7 -0.35 -15.48 3.37
N TYR A 8 -1.21 -15.00 4.26
CA TYR A 8 -1.93 -13.74 4.10
C TYR A 8 -0.97 -12.54 4.11
N LEU A 9 -0.09 -12.45 5.10
CA LEU A 9 0.91 -11.39 5.17
C LEU A 9 1.92 -11.48 4.02
N PHE A 10 2.28 -12.69 3.59
CA PHE A 10 3.16 -12.87 2.44
C PHE A 10 2.52 -12.37 1.14
N ILE A 11 1.25 -12.70 0.89
CA ILE A 11 0.50 -12.19 -0.27
C ILE A 11 0.32 -10.67 -0.16
N ALA A 12 0.01 -10.14 1.02
CA ALA A 12 -0.08 -8.70 1.25
C ALA A 12 1.23 -7.98 0.88
N ALA A 13 2.39 -8.56 1.25
CA ALA A 13 3.68 -8.02 0.88
C ALA A 13 3.89 -7.97 -0.64
N ILE A 14 3.52 -9.04 -1.36
CA ILE A 14 3.61 -9.09 -2.83
C ILE A 14 2.71 -8.03 -3.45
N CYS A 15 1.48 -7.88 -2.96
CA CYS A 15 0.55 -6.86 -3.44
C CYS A 15 1.09 -5.45 -3.21
N CYS A 16 1.64 -5.15 -2.02
CA CYS A 16 2.27 -3.86 -1.74
C CYS A 16 3.47 -3.60 -2.65
N PHE A 17 4.30 -4.62 -2.91
CA PHE A 17 5.45 -4.50 -3.80
C PHE A 17 5.02 -4.25 -5.26
N ALA A 18 4.03 -4.99 -5.76
CA ALA A 18 3.46 -4.77 -7.09
C ALA A 18 2.86 -3.36 -7.24
N ALA A 19 2.15 -2.88 -6.21
CA ALA A 19 1.63 -1.52 -6.19
C ALA A 19 2.78 -0.49 -6.20
N ALA A 20 3.87 -0.71 -5.45
CA ALA A 20 5.04 0.16 -5.47
C ALA A 20 5.68 0.22 -6.86
N LEU A 21 5.81 -0.92 -7.55
CA LEU A 21 6.30 -0.96 -8.94
C LEU A 21 5.39 -0.21 -9.91
N ALA A 22 4.07 -0.31 -9.76
CA ALA A 22 3.14 0.46 -10.58
C ALA A 22 3.35 1.97 -10.40
N HIS A 23 3.56 2.44 -9.17
CA HIS A 23 3.84 3.85 -8.88
C HIS A 23 5.22 4.30 -9.40
N ILE A 24 6.25 3.44 -9.32
CA ILE A 24 7.54 3.69 -9.97
C ILE A 24 7.36 3.83 -11.48
N GLY A 25 6.51 3.00 -12.09
CA GLY A 25 6.13 3.11 -13.49
C GLY A 25 5.53 4.47 -13.83
N CYS A 26 4.66 5.03 -12.99
CA CYS A 26 4.14 6.39 -13.20
C CYS A 26 5.25 7.44 -13.24
N ILE A 27 6.28 7.31 -12.40
CA ILE A 27 7.43 8.22 -12.39
C ILE A 27 8.27 8.03 -13.66
N ALA A 28 8.53 6.79 -14.06
CA ALA A 28 9.42 6.45 -15.17
C ALA A 28 8.81 6.73 -16.55
N PHE A 29 7.51 6.48 -16.71
CA PHE A 29 6.79 6.62 -17.99
C PHE A 29 5.94 7.89 -18.08
N GLY A 30 5.81 8.65 -16.99
CA GLY A 30 5.26 10.01 -17.00
C GLY A 30 3.74 10.09 -17.20
N GLY A 31 3.30 11.15 -17.90
CA GLY A 31 1.91 11.59 -17.97
C GLY A 31 0.91 10.50 -18.39
N ASP A 32 1.25 9.69 -19.39
CA ASP A 32 0.37 8.63 -19.89
C ASP A 32 0.06 7.57 -18.83
N TRP A 33 1.03 7.23 -17.99
CA TRP A 33 0.80 6.32 -16.87
C TRP A 33 -0.05 6.97 -15.78
N TYR A 34 0.16 8.25 -15.46
CA TYR A 34 -0.72 8.97 -14.53
C TYR A 34 -2.18 9.00 -15.03
N ARG A 35 -2.41 9.21 -16.33
CA ARG A 35 -3.75 9.13 -16.94
C ARG A 35 -4.30 7.71 -16.90
N PHE A 36 -3.49 6.72 -17.28
CA PHE A 36 -3.89 5.31 -17.32
C PHE A 36 -4.35 4.80 -15.94
N PHE A 37 -3.59 5.12 -14.88
CA PHE A 37 -3.98 4.80 -13.51
C PHE A 37 -5.07 5.72 -12.97
N GLY A 38 -5.46 6.78 -13.68
CA GLY A 38 -6.56 7.66 -13.30
C GLY A 38 -6.24 8.67 -12.21
N ALA A 39 -4.97 9.10 -12.10
CA ALA A 39 -4.50 10.14 -11.19
C ALA A 39 -4.87 11.58 -11.62
N GLY A 40 -5.62 11.71 -12.71
CA GLY A 40 -6.12 12.98 -13.22
C GLY A 40 -5.18 13.71 -14.18
N GLU A 41 -5.75 14.65 -14.94
CA GLU A 41 -5.02 15.37 -15.99
C GLU A 41 -4.01 16.36 -15.40
N GLN A 42 -4.31 16.92 -14.23
CA GLN A 42 -3.41 17.82 -13.52
C GLN A 42 -2.06 17.13 -13.21
N MET A 43 -2.07 15.93 -12.64
CA MET A 43 -0.86 15.18 -12.31
C MET A 43 -0.08 14.81 -13.58
N ALA A 44 -0.77 14.38 -14.63
CA ALA A 44 -0.16 14.01 -15.90
C ALA A 44 0.58 15.19 -16.55
N ARG A 45 -0.08 16.36 -16.64
CA ARG A 45 0.53 17.57 -17.21
C ARG A 45 1.68 18.10 -16.38
N MET A 46 1.60 17.99 -15.05
CA MET A 46 2.72 18.38 -14.19
C MET A 46 3.94 17.48 -14.45
N ALA A 47 3.73 16.17 -14.66
CA ALA A 47 4.80 15.23 -14.97
C ALA A 47 5.41 15.51 -16.36
N GLU A 48 4.58 15.76 -17.38
CA GLU A 48 5.04 16.14 -18.74
C GLU A 48 5.84 17.44 -18.77
N LYS A 49 5.50 18.39 -17.90
CA LYS A 49 6.23 19.66 -17.72
C LYS A 49 7.51 19.50 -16.90
N GLY A 50 7.85 18.30 -16.44
CA GLY A 50 9.03 18.04 -15.60
C GLY A 50 8.97 18.69 -14.21
N LEU A 51 7.76 18.96 -13.69
CA LEU A 51 7.61 19.50 -12.34
C LEU A 51 7.94 18.42 -11.31
N TRP A 52 8.54 18.82 -10.19
CA TRP A 52 9.00 17.90 -9.13
C TRP A 52 7.85 17.28 -8.33
N TYR A 53 6.68 17.93 -8.28
CA TYR A 53 5.57 17.55 -7.40
C TYR A 53 5.05 16.11 -7.64
N PRO A 54 4.70 15.68 -8.87
CA PRO A 54 4.24 14.31 -9.12
C PRO A 54 5.27 13.26 -8.68
N THR A 55 6.56 13.50 -8.99
CA THR A 55 7.65 12.60 -8.64
C THR A 55 7.79 12.46 -7.13
N VAL A 56 7.79 13.57 -6.38
CA VAL A 56 7.94 13.53 -4.91
C VAL A 56 6.75 12.83 -4.26
N VAL A 57 5.51 13.21 -4.61
CA VAL A 57 4.31 12.58 -4.03
C VAL A 57 4.28 11.08 -4.34
N THR A 58 4.55 10.71 -5.59
CA THR A 58 4.54 9.29 -6.00
C THR A 58 5.66 8.50 -5.32
N SER A 59 6.84 9.11 -5.13
CA SER A 59 7.97 8.49 -4.42
C SER A 59 7.67 8.26 -2.94
N VAL A 60 6.96 9.18 -2.28
CA VAL A 60 6.50 8.98 -0.89
C VAL A 60 5.55 7.78 -0.82
N ILE A 61 4.61 7.64 -1.76
CA ILE A 61 3.70 6.49 -1.82
C ILE A 61 4.49 5.19 -2.01
N VAL A 62 5.45 5.16 -2.94
CA VAL A 62 6.35 4.02 -3.16
C VAL A 62 7.05 3.61 -1.86
N LEU A 63 7.65 4.58 -1.16
CA LEU A 63 8.38 4.31 0.09
C LEU A 63 7.46 3.73 1.16
N VAL A 64 6.26 4.30 1.35
CA VAL A 64 5.26 3.79 2.30
C VAL A 64 4.86 2.36 1.95
N LEU A 65 4.59 2.07 0.67
CA LEU A 65 4.23 0.71 0.22
C LEU A 65 5.36 -0.29 0.44
N LEU A 66 6.61 0.09 0.20
CA LEU A 66 7.77 -0.76 0.46
C LEU A 66 7.94 -1.03 1.97
N ILE A 67 7.77 -0.02 2.82
CA ILE A 67 7.78 -0.19 4.28
C ILE A 67 6.67 -1.16 4.71
N CYS A 68 5.45 -0.99 4.18
CA CYS A 68 4.35 -1.92 4.44
C CYS A 68 4.70 -3.36 4.02
N ALA A 69 5.30 -3.54 2.84
CA ALA A 69 5.74 -4.85 2.35
C ALA A 69 6.80 -5.47 3.27
N LEU A 70 7.77 -4.69 3.73
CA LEU A 70 8.80 -5.16 4.67
C LEU A 70 8.19 -5.59 6.01
N TYR A 71 7.27 -4.80 6.58
CA TYR A 71 6.56 -5.17 7.80
C TYR A 71 5.66 -6.40 7.60
N ALA A 72 5.04 -6.55 6.43
CA ALA A 72 4.28 -7.75 6.08
C ALA A 72 5.18 -8.99 5.98
N LEU A 73 6.34 -8.89 5.33
CA LEU A 73 7.32 -9.99 5.27
C LEU A 73 7.88 -10.33 6.65
N SER A 74 8.18 -9.32 7.47
CA SER A 74 8.62 -9.50 8.85
C SER A 74 7.52 -10.16 9.69
N GLY A 75 6.28 -9.70 9.53
CA GLY A 75 5.11 -10.30 10.13
C GLY A 75 5.00 -11.75 9.70
N ALA A 76 5.08 -12.05 8.40
CA ALA A 76 4.92 -13.40 7.87
C ALA A 76 5.97 -14.43 8.34
N GLY A 77 7.08 -13.98 8.95
CA GLY A 77 8.23 -14.83 9.25
C GLY A 77 9.09 -15.12 8.03
N ALA A 78 9.03 -14.27 7.00
CA ALA A 78 9.85 -14.39 5.80
C ALA A 78 11.25 -13.79 5.96
N ILE A 79 11.35 -12.73 6.77
CA ILE A 79 12.59 -12.03 7.11
C ILE A 79 12.73 -11.91 8.62
N LYS A 80 13.88 -11.39 9.10
CA LYS A 80 14.10 -11.10 10.52
C LYS A 80 13.01 -10.16 11.05
N ARG A 81 12.59 -10.39 12.30
CA ARG A 81 11.55 -9.61 12.96
C ARG A 81 12.03 -8.16 13.16
N LEU A 82 11.31 -7.22 12.55
CA LEU A 82 11.55 -5.78 12.68
C LEU A 82 11.04 -5.27 14.04
N PRO A 83 11.56 -4.13 14.54
CA PRO A 83 11.02 -3.51 15.74
C PRO A 83 9.57 -3.09 15.53
N LEU A 84 8.76 -3.21 16.58
CA LEU A 84 7.35 -2.75 16.60
C LEU A 84 6.45 -3.39 15.54
N THR A 85 6.77 -4.59 15.01
CA THR A 85 5.97 -5.25 13.96
C THR A 85 4.48 -5.31 14.28
N LYS A 86 4.10 -5.62 15.52
CA LYS A 86 2.69 -5.70 15.92
C LYS A 86 1.97 -4.36 15.75
N LEU A 87 2.57 -3.28 16.26
CA LEU A 87 2.01 -1.94 16.15
C LEU A 87 1.96 -1.49 14.68
N ALA A 88 3.05 -1.71 13.94
CA ALA A 88 3.12 -1.38 12.52
C ALA A 88 2.02 -2.10 11.73
N LEU A 89 1.82 -3.40 11.93
CA LEU A 89 0.78 -4.16 11.23
C LEU A 89 -0.64 -3.65 11.55
N ILE A 90 -0.92 -3.27 12.80
CA ILE A 90 -2.20 -2.65 13.17
C ILE A 90 -2.38 -1.32 12.43
N LEU A 91 -1.38 -0.45 12.48
CA LEU A 91 -1.43 0.86 11.80
C LEU A 91 -1.60 0.71 10.29
N ILE A 92 -0.85 -0.18 9.65
CA ILE A 92 -0.94 -0.46 8.22
C ILE A 92 -2.35 -0.96 7.87
N THR A 93 -2.87 -1.92 8.64
CA THR A 93 -4.23 -2.43 8.47
C THR A 93 -5.25 -1.30 8.53
N SER A 94 -5.17 -0.45 9.56
CA SER A 94 -6.05 0.69 9.73
C SER A 94 -5.96 1.66 8.56
N ILE A 95 -4.76 2.03 8.11
CA ILE A 95 -4.56 2.95 6.98
C ILE A 95 -5.20 2.40 5.70
N PHE A 96 -4.96 1.13 5.35
CA PHE A 96 -5.52 0.54 4.14
C PHE A 96 -7.04 0.42 4.18
N LEU A 97 -7.61 0.01 5.32
CA LEU A 97 -9.06 -0.08 5.49
C LEU A 97 -9.72 1.30 5.46
N LEU A 98 -9.16 2.28 6.20
CA LEU A 98 -9.66 3.66 6.18
C LEU A 98 -9.62 4.23 4.77
N ARG A 99 -8.49 4.11 4.07
CA ARG A 99 -8.37 4.54 2.67
C ARG A 99 -9.43 3.88 1.79
N GLY A 100 -9.63 2.57 1.94
CA GLY A 100 -10.62 1.81 1.18
C GLY A 100 -12.08 2.21 1.41
N ILE A 101 -12.43 2.65 2.63
CA ILE A 101 -13.82 3.01 2.99
C ILE A 101 -14.08 4.51 2.79
N SER A 102 -13.08 5.36 3.03
CA SER A 102 -13.21 6.83 2.98
C SER A 102 -13.27 7.42 1.57
N PHE A 103 -13.30 6.61 0.51
CA PHE A 103 -13.21 7.10 -0.87
C PHE A 103 -14.32 8.10 -1.24
N VAL A 104 -15.56 7.90 -0.76
CA VAL A 104 -16.67 8.83 -0.99
C VAL A 104 -16.38 10.22 -0.41
N GLY A 105 -15.75 10.29 0.76
CA GLY A 105 -15.37 11.55 1.40
C GLY A 105 -14.11 12.19 0.82
N LEU A 106 -13.21 11.39 0.22
CA LEU A 106 -11.97 11.87 -0.40
C LEU A 106 -12.18 12.33 -1.85
N MET A 107 -13.19 11.81 -2.55
CA MET A 107 -13.49 12.13 -3.95
C MET A 107 -13.59 13.65 -4.22
N PRO A 108 -14.26 14.47 -3.40
CA PRO A 108 -14.33 15.92 -3.61
C PRO A 108 -12.99 16.65 -3.51
N MET A 109 -12.01 16.08 -2.78
CA MET A 109 -10.67 16.68 -2.64
C MET A 109 -9.78 16.42 -3.86
N PHE A 110 -10.10 15.40 -4.65
CA PHE A 110 -9.37 15.03 -5.87
C PHE A 110 -10.35 14.78 -7.02
N PRO A 111 -11.04 15.83 -7.52
CA PRO A 111 -12.11 15.70 -8.50
C PRO A 111 -11.62 15.24 -9.89
N GLU A 112 -10.32 15.44 -10.17
CA GLU A 112 -9.68 15.00 -11.42
C GLU A 112 -9.47 13.48 -11.49
N ASN A 113 -9.55 12.78 -10.36
CA ASN A 113 -9.42 11.32 -10.33
C ASN A 113 -10.68 10.66 -10.89
N SER A 114 -10.50 9.65 -11.75
CA SER A 114 -11.63 8.94 -12.35
C SER A 114 -12.41 8.10 -11.32
N LEU A 115 -13.71 7.91 -11.55
CA LEU A 115 -14.53 7.02 -10.71
C LEU A 115 -13.96 5.59 -10.70
N THR A 116 -13.49 5.13 -11.85
CA THR A 116 -12.83 3.81 -12.01
C THR A 116 -11.60 3.71 -11.12
N PHE A 117 -10.76 4.75 -11.05
CA PHE A 117 -9.63 4.80 -10.13
C PHE A 117 -10.10 4.65 -8.69
N TRP A 118 -11.11 5.42 -8.26
CA TRP A 118 -11.63 5.34 -6.90
C TRP A 118 -12.13 3.94 -6.54
N LEU A 119 -12.93 3.31 -7.40
CA LEU A 119 -13.49 1.98 -7.15
C LEU A 119 -12.40 0.90 -7.14
N ILE A 120 -11.54 0.85 -8.17
CA ILE A 120 -10.48 -0.15 -8.28
C ILE A 120 -9.49 -0.01 -7.13
N SER A 121 -8.97 1.20 -6.92
CA SER A 121 -7.96 1.41 -5.90
C SER A 121 -8.51 1.17 -4.49
N SER A 122 -9.79 1.50 -4.23
CA SER A 122 -10.42 1.22 -2.94
C SER A 122 -10.65 -0.27 -2.73
N GLY A 123 -11.08 -1.00 -3.76
CA GLY A 123 -11.16 -2.46 -3.73
C GLY A 123 -9.80 -3.10 -3.46
N ILE A 124 -8.73 -2.63 -4.11
CA ILE A 124 -7.36 -3.08 -3.86
C ILE A 124 -6.95 -2.79 -2.40
N CYS A 125 -7.18 -1.56 -1.92
CA CYS A 125 -6.81 -1.20 -0.55
C CYS A 125 -7.60 -1.99 0.51
N LEU A 126 -8.90 -2.22 0.31
CA LEU A 126 -9.70 -3.09 1.18
C LEU A 126 -9.19 -4.54 1.16
N SER A 127 -8.86 -5.06 -0.02
CA SER A 127 -8.35 -6.42 -0.16
C SER A 127 -7.01 -6.58 0.57
N ILE A 128 -6.08 -5.64 0.36
CA ILE A 128 -4.78 -5.62 1.05
C ILE A 128 -4.99 -5.45 2.56
N GLY A 129 -5.84 -4.51 2.99
CA GLY A 129 -6.18 -4.29 4.39
C GLY A 129 -6.77 -5.54 5.05
N GLY A 130 -7.62 -6.29 4.35
CA GLY A 130 -8.17 -7.57 4.79
C GLY A 130 -7.07 -8.64 4.96
N LEU A 131 -6.13 -8.74 4.02
CA LEU A 131 -4.99 -9.65 4.14
C LEU A 131 -4.11 -9.29 5.35
N PHE A 132 -3.84 -8.00 5.57
CA PHE A 132 -3.13 -7.54 6.76
C PHE A 132 -3.89 -7.84 8.05
N ALA A 133 -5.21 -7.64 8.09
CA ALA A 133 -6.04 -7.93 9.26
C ALA A 133 -6.04 -9.43 9.61
N LEU A 134 -6.34 -10.28 8.64
CA LEU A 134 -6.38 -11.74 8.82
C LEU A 134 -4.99 -12.28 9.19
N GLY A 135 -3.96 -11.80 8.49
CA GLY A 135 -2.58 -12.18 8.75
C GLY A 135 -2.11 -11.77 10.15
N SER A 136 -2.43 -10.54 10.57
CA SER A 136 -2.08 -10.04 11.91
C SER A 136 -2.82 -10.79 13.02
N TRP A 137 -4.08 -11.17 12.78
CA TRP A 137 -4.86 -11.98 13.73
C TRP A 137 -4.26 -13.37 13.88
N GLN A 138 -3.94 -14.06 12.78
CA GLN A 138 -3.31 -15.39 12.83
C GLN A 138 -1.98 -15.39 13.59
N GLN A 139 -1.25 -14.28 13.53
CA GLN A 139 0.05 -14.15 14.17
C GLN A 139 0.02 -13.41 15.50
N TRP A 140 -1.17 -13.11 16.02
CA TRP A 140 -1.34 -12.25 17.20
C TRP A 140 -0.65 -12.80 18.45
N SER A 141 -0.72 -14.13 18.67
CA SER A 141 -0.07 -14.81 19.79
C SER A 141 1.46 -14.79 19.67
N VAL A 142 1.99 -15.04 18.47
CA VAL A 142 3.43 -15.02 18.17
C VAL A 142 4.01 -13.60 18.23
N LEU A 143 3.23 -12.62 17.79
CA LEU A 143 3.61 -11.21 17.85
C LEU A 143 3.49 -10.64 19.27
N GLY A 144 2.60 -11.19 20.10
CA GLY A 144 2.38 -10.80 21.50
C GLY A 144 3.37 -11.42 22.49
N ALA A 145 4.02 -12.53 22.15
CA ALA A 145 5.04 -13.16 22.98
C ALA A 145 6.33 -12.30 23.00
N LYS A 146 6.37 -11.38 23.99
CA LYS A 146 7.53 -10.78 24.70
C LYS A 146 8.60 -10.07 23.86
N ASN A 147 8.70 -8.72 23.90
CA ASN A 147 9.47 -7.91 24.86
C ASN A 147 9.22 -8.14 26.37
N ALA A 148 9.53 -9.31 26.92
CA ALA A 148 9.62 -9.49 28.37
C ALA A 148 10.54 -10.66 28.70
#